data_AF-A0A1G6KKK6-F1
#
_entry.id   AF-A0A1G6KKK6-F1
#
_cell.length_a   1.000
_cell.length_b   1.000
_cell.length_c   1.000
_cell.angle_alpha   90.00
_cell.angle_beta   90.00
_cell.angle_gamma   90.00
#
_symmetry.space_group_name_H-M   'P 1'
#
loop_
_entity.id
_entity.type
_entity.pdbx_description
1 polymer ?
#
loop_
_entity_poly.entity_id
_entity_poly.type
_entity_poly.pdbx_seq_one_letter_code
_entity_poly.pdbx_strand_id
1 'polypeptide(L)' 'MSDFAILTAIVFFSIATSISLYMFIKGLGKFYLLIAAVNLLLIYFLLILSNPTTEDSLLYLFNF' A
#
# COMPACT_ATOMS: atom_id res chain seq x y z
N MET A 1 11.73 15.80 -6.83
CA MET A 1 10.77 15.31 -7.84
C MET A 1 9.59 14.70 -7.07
N SER A 2 8.39 15.26 -7.26
CA SER A 2 7.10 14.59 -7.07
C SER A 2 6.62 14.11 -5.68
N ASP A 3 6.86 14.83 -4.58
CA ASP A 3 6.17 14.55 -3.29
C ASP A 3 4.64 14.56 -3.46
N PHE A 4 4.14 15.50 -4.28
CA PHE A 4 2.74 15.56 -4.69
C PHE A 4 2.28 14.31 -5.46
N ALA A 5 3.13 13.71 -6.30
CA ALA A 5 2.75 12.51 -7.04
C ALA A 5 2.72 11.27 -6.14
N ILE A 6 3.65 11.16 -5.18
CA ILE A 6 3.65 10.08 -4.19
C ILE A 6 2.41 10.19 -3.31
N LEU A 7 2.09 11.40 -2.83
CA LEU A 7 0.87 11.67 -2.06
C LEU A 7 -0.39 11.27 -2.85
N THR A 8 -0.46 11.67 -4.13
CA THR A 8 -1.63 11.37 -4.99
C THR A 8 -1.75 9.87 -5.27
N ALA A 9 -0.62 9.17 -5.46
CA ALA A 9 -0.59 7.72 -5.62
C ALA A 9 -1.11 7.01 -4.37
N ILE A 10 -0.67 7.40 -3.17
CA ILE A 10 -1.14 6.83 -1.90
C ILE A 10 -2.66 6.99 -1.76
N VAL A 11 -3.20 8.17 -2.06
CA VAL A 11 -4.65 8.43 -2.01
C VAL A 11 -5.39 7.52 -3.00
N PHE A 12 -4.89 7.40 -4.22
CA PHE A 12 -5.53 6.59 -5.26
C PHE A 12 -5.55 5.09 -4.90
N PHE A 13 -4.41 4.55 -4.45
CA PHE A 13 -4.33 3.15 -4.01
C PHE A 13 -5.16 2.89 -2.75
N SER A 14 -5.31 3.87 -1.85
CA SER A 14 -6.16 3.74 -0.65
C SER A 14 -7.65 3.62 -1.02
N ILE A 15 -8.11 4.41 -1.98
CA ILE A 15 -9.48 4.31 -2.52
C ILE A 15 -9.68 2.96 -3.21
N ALA A 16 -8.73 2.52 -4.05
CA ALA A 16 -8.79 1.23 -4.72
C ALA A 16 -8.83 0.06 -3.73
N THR A 17 -8.07 0.15 -2.63
CA THR A 17 -8.08 -0.83 -1.53
C THR A 17 -9.43 -0.87 -0.85
N SER A 18 -10.02 0.30 -0.55
CA SER A 18 -11.34 0.40 0.09
C SER A 18 -12.45 -0.20 -0.78
N ILE A 19 -12.44 0.07 -2.10
CA ILE A 19 -13.39 -0.50 -3.06
C ILE A 19 -13.22 -2.03 -3.14
N SER A 20 -11.98 -2.51 -3.22
CA SER A 20 -11.69 -3.94 -3.28
C SER A 20 -12.14 -4.67 -2.01
N LEU A 21 -11.91 -4.08 -0.84
CA LEU A 21 -12.36 -4.61 0.45
C LEU A 21 -13.89 -4.63 0.53
N TYR A 22 -14.56 -3.57 0.06
CA TYR A 22 -16.01 -3.52 -0.02
C TYR A 22 -16.59 -4.61 -0.94
N MET A 23 -15.98 -4.83 -2.10
CA MET A 23 -16.38 -5.90 -3.03
C MET A 23 -16.16 -7.29 -2.42
N PHE A 24 -15.08 -7.47 -1.65
CA PHE A 24 -14.83 -8.71 -0.91
C PHE A 24 -15.90 -8.96 0.16
N ILE A 25 -16.23 -7.95 0.98
CA ILE A 25 -17.28 -8.05 2.02
C ILE A 25 -18.64 -8.38 1.39
N LYS A 26 -18.93 -7.82 0.21
CA LYS A 26 -20.15 -8.12 -0.56
C LYS A 26 -20.17 -9.56 -1.14
N GLY A 27 -19.10 -10.33 -0.98
CA GLY A 27 -19.01 -11.72 -1.41
C GLY A 27 -18.75 -11.91 -2.91
N LEU A 28 -18.31 -10.88 -3.62
CA LEU A 28 -18.09 -10.92 -5.08
C LEU A 28 -16.88 -11.77 -5.50
N GLY A 29 -16.05 -12.21 -4.55
CA GLY A 29 -14.96 -13.15 -4.80
C GLY A 29 -13.78 -12.99 -3.85
N LYS A 30 -13.10 -14.10 -3.55
CA LYS A 30 -11.91 -14.12 -2.68
C LYS A 30 -10.72 -13.39 -3.30
N PHE A 31 -10.69 -13.27 -4.62
CA PHE A 31 -9.64 -12.56 -5.36
C PHE A 31 -9.58 -11.06 -5.02
N TYR A 32 -10.70 -10.44 -4.64
CA TYR A 32 -10.72 -9.03 -4.22
C TYR A 32 -9.91 -8.79 -2.93
N LEU A 33 -9.84 -9.78 -2.04
CA LEU A 33 -8.98 -9.69 -0.85
C LEU A 33 -7.50 -9.74 -1.22
N LEU A 34 -7.14 -10.54 -2.23
CA LEU A 34 -5.78 -10.61 -2.74
C LEU A 34 -5.38 -9.28 -3.43
N ILE A 35 -6.28 -8.69 -4.20
CA ILE A 35 -6.09 -7.35 -4.81
C ILE A 35 -5.94 -6.27 -3.73
N ALA A 36 -6.77 -6.30 -2.69
CA ALA A 36 -6.65 -5.38 -1.57
C ALA A 36 -5.30 -5.52 -0.85
N ALA A 37 -4.84 -6.75 -0.61
CA ALA A 37 -3.53 -7.01 0.01
C ALA A 37 -2.36 -6.50 -0.85
N VAL A 38 -2.40 -6.71 -2.16
CA VAL A 38 -1.38 -6.21 -3.09
C VAL A 38 -1.35 -4.67 -3.13
N ASN A 39 -2.52 -4.02 -3.15
CA ASN A 39 -2.58 -2.55 -3.10
C ASN A 39 -2.04 -2.00 -1.77
N LEU A 40 -2.30 -2.69 -0.66
CA LEU A 40 -1.78 -2.31 0.66
C LEU A 40 -0.24 -2.44 0.72
N LEU A 41 0.29 -3.49 0.09
CA LEU A 41 1.74 -3.70 -0.07
C LEU A 41 2.38 -2.60 -0.94
N LEU A 42 1.73 -2.19 -2.04
CA LEU A 42 2.17 -1.07 -2.88
C LEU A 42 2.20 0.26 -2.12
N ILE A 43 1.20 0.54 -1.29
CA ILE A 43 1.17 1.73 -0.43
C ILE A 43 2.33 1.70 0.56
N TYR A 44 2.63 0.54 1.15
CA TYR A 44 3.76 0.38 2.06
C TYR A 44 5.10 0.69 1.38
N PHE A 45 5.31 0.19 0.16
CA PHE A 45 6.50 0.53 -0.63
C PHE A 45 6.57 2.02 -0.99
N LEU A 46 5.44 2.64 -1.34
CA LEU A 46 5.39 4.08 -1.60
C LEU A 46 5.73 4.91 -0.36
N LEU A 47 5.33 4.47 0.83
CA LEU A 47 5.66 5.14 2.09
C LEU A 47 7.13 5.03 2.46
N ILE A 48 7.73 3.85 2.27
CA ILE A 48 9.18 3.65 2.44
C ILE A 48 9.94 4.56 1.47
N LEU A 49 9.55 4.57 0.19
CA LEU A 49 10.20 5.40 -0.83
C LEU A 49 10.03 6.90 -0.54
N SER A 50 8.90 7.30 0.03
CA SER A 50 8.61 8.69 0.40
C SER A 50 9.45 9.19 1.58
N ASN A 51 10.02 8.30 2.39
CA ASN A 51 10.66 8.67 3.64
C ASN A 51 12.09 8.11 3.70
N PRO A 52 13.10 8.88 3.25
CA PRO A 52 14.48 8.42 3.09
C PRO A 52 15.17 8.07 4.43
N THR A 53 14.57 8.38 5.57
CA THR A 53 15.05 7.99 6.91
C THR A 53 14.64 6.56 7.32
N THR A 54 13.88 5.86 6.49
CA THR A 54 13.41 4.48 6.74
C THR A 54 14.45 3.42 6.35
N GLU A 55 15.58 3.81 5.74
CA GLU A 55 16.67 2.86 5.44
C GLU A 55 17.23 2.20 6.72
N ASP A 56 17.24 2.92 7.85
CA ASP A 56 17.69 2.37 9.14
C ASP A 56 16.68 1.36 9.72
N SER A 57 15.38 1.59 9.61
CA SER A 57 14.37 0.72 10.27
C SER A 57 14.11 -0.59 9.52
N LEU A 58 14.36 -0.64 8.21
CA LEU A 58 14.31 -1.89 7.44
C LEU A 58 15.53 -2.79 7.72
N LEU A 59 16.72 -2.21 7.90
CA LEU A 59 17.91 -2.98 8.33
C LEU A 59 17.72 -3.61 9.71
N TYR A 60 17.01 -2.97 10.64
CA TYR A 60 16.69 -3.57 11.94
C TYR A 60 15.67 -4.71 11.88
N LEU A 61 14.77 -4.72 10.89
CA LEU A 61 13.73 -5.74 10.76
C LEU A 61 14.19 -7.00 9.99
N PHE A 62 15.19 -6.85 9.12
CA PHE A 62 15.84 -7.96 8.39
C PHE A 62 17.08 -8.54 9.09
N ASN A 63 17.55 -7.94 10.19
CA ASN A 63 18.72 -8.38 10.95
C ASN A 63 18.33 -9.14 12.23
N PHE A 64 17.36 -10.06 12.11
CA PHE A 64 16.98 -11.03 13.14
C PHE A 64 16.92 -12.44 12.55
#